data_AF-A0A4R8LUI2-F1
#
_entry.id   AF-A0A4R8LUI2-F1
#
_cell.length_a   1.000
_cell.length_b   1.000
_cell.length_c   1.000
_cell.angle_alpha   90.00
_cell.angle_beta   90.00
_cell.angle_gamma   90.00
#
_symmetry.space_group_name_H-M   'P 1'
#
loop_
_entity.id
_entity.type
_entity.pdbx_description
1 polymer ?
#
loop_
_entity_poly.entity_id
_entity_poly.type
_entity_poly.pdbx_seq_one_letter_code
_entity_poly.pdbx_strand_id
1 'polypeptide(L)'
;MQYEVRALAPDNQIVALVIDAHDENDARRQVEARGLHATRLVPRRSLRRPASSRGGLSLVLFSEELLALLTAGLSIVEGLEALLEREG
;
A
#
# COMPACT_ATOMS: atom_id res chain seq x y z
N MET A 1 3.75 -17.58 13.57
CA MET A 1 4.35 -17.52 12.21
C MET A 1 4.83 -16.10 11.99
N GLN A 2 5.84 -15.88 11.15
CA GLN A 2 6.32 -14.52 10.92
C GLN A 2 5.64 -13.88 9.71
N TYR A 3 5.36 -12.59 9.81
CA TYR A 3 4.74 -11.78 8.76
C TYR A 3 5.64 -10.58 8.46
N GLU A 4 5.87 -10.34 7.17
CA GLU A 4 6.38 -9.06 6.67
C GLU A 4 5.21 -8.12 6.49
N VAL A 5 5.27 -6.97 7.16
CA VAL A 5 4.24 -5.95 7.13
C VAL A 5 4.82 -4.66 6.60
N ARG A 6 4.15 -4.04 5.62
CA ARG A 6 4.29 -2.61 5.33
C ARG A 6 3.14 -1.89 6.03
N ALA A 7 3.46 -0.83 6.76
CA ALA A 7 2.48 -0.03 7.47
C ALA A 7 2.77 1.47 7.30
N LEU A 8 1.72 2.28 7.40
CA LEU A 8 1.77 3.73 7.44
C LEU A 8 1.79 4.17 8.90
N ALA A 9 2.81 4.95 9.27
CA ALA A 9 2.93 5.57 10.58
C ALA A 9 2.15 6.90 10.66
N PRO A 10 1.85 7.42 11.86
CA PRO A 10 1.10 8.66 12.04
C PRO A 10 1.77 9.91 11.44
N ASP A 11 3.07 9.86 11.22
CA ASP A 11 3.89 10.89 10.56
C ASP A 11 3.91 10.73 9.02
N ASN A 12 3.00 9.93 8.47
CA ASN A 12 2.90 9.57 7.06
C ASN A 12 4.10 8.82 6.49
N GLN A 13 4.96 8.22 7.32
CA GLN A 13 6.07 7.39 6.85
C GLN A 13 5.64 5.94 6.60
N ILE A 14 6.14 5.34 5.51
CA ILE A 14 5.96 3.90 5.26
C ILE A 14 7.08 3.13 5.96
N VAL A 15 6.70 2.30 6.94
CA VAL A 15 7.62 1.43 7.67
C VAL A 15 7.44 -0.03 7.26
N ALA A 16 8.54 -0.75 7.15
CA ALA A 16 8.56 -2.19 6.93
C ALA A 16 9.01 -2.88 8.22
N LEU A 17 8.23 -3.85 8.70
CA LEU A 17 8.49 -4.53 9.95
C LEU A 17 8.12 -6.01 9.86
N VAL A 18 8.78 -6.81 10.69
CA VAL A 18 8.48 -8.23 10.83
C VAL A 18 7.87 -8.47 12.20
N ILE A 19 6.75 -9.18 12.24
CA ILE A 19 6.11 -9.59 13.50
C ILE A 19 5.79 -11.07 13.52
N ASP A 20 5.78 -11.64 14.72
CA ASP A 20 5.25 -12.95 14.99
C ASP A 20 3.75 -12.85 15.29
N ALA A 21 2.94 -13.54 14.49
CA ALA A 21 1.50 -13.60 14.65
C ALA A 21 0.97 -15.01 14.35
N HIS A 22 -0.19 -15.33 14.90
CA HIS A 22 -0.86 -16.61 14.66
C HIS A 22 -1.40 -16.69 13.22
N ASP A 23 -2.02 -15.61 12.76
CA ASP A 23 -2.58 -15.45 11.42
C ASP A 23 -2.48 -13.98 10.93
N GLU A 24 -3.01 -13.68 9.75
CA GLU A 24 -2.96 -12.32 9.19
C GLU A 24 -3.82 -11.32 9.98
N ASN A 25 -4.91 -11.75 10.58
CA ASN A 25 -5.81 -10.88 11.35
C ASN A 25 -5.20 -10.51 12.70
N ASP A 26 -4.51 -11.45 13.35
CA ASP A 26 -3.67 -11.20 14.51
C ASP A 26 -2.51 -10.26 14.15
N ALA A 27 -1.82 -10.50 13.04
CA ALA A 27 -0.74 -9.63 12.56
C ALA A 27 -1.23 -8.17 12.37
N ARG A 28 -2.39 -7.98 11.72
CA ARG A 28 -2.99 -6.66 11.50
C ARG A 28 -3.34 -5.97 12.82
N ARG A 29 -4.02 -6.68 13.74
CA ARG A 29 -4.37 -6.15 15.06
C ARG A 29 -3.14 -5.73 15.86
N GLN A 30 -2.06 -6.50 15.82
CA GLN A 30 -0.81 -6.14 16.50
C GLN A 30 -0.14 -4.89 15.91
N VAL A 31 -0.28 -4.65 14.60
CA VAL A 31 0.26 -3.46 13.91
C VAL A 31 -0.59 -2.23 14.26
N GLU A 32 -1.90 -2.38 14.20
CA GLU A 32 -2.87 -1.32 14.54
C GLU A 32 -2.78 -0.92 16.02
N ALA A 33 -2.55 -1.88 16.92
CA ALA A 33 -2.30 -1.60 18.34
C ALA A 33 -1.05 -0.75 18.60
N ARG A 34 -0.12 -0.65 17.62
CA ARG A 34 1.06 0.22 17.67
C ARG A 34 0.80 1.60 17.06
N GLY A 35 -0.44 1.92 16.70
CA GLY A 35 -0.81 3.15 16.01
C GLY A 35 -0.38 3.19 14.55
N LEU A 36 -0.12 2.03 13.94
CA LEU A 36 0.29 1.92 12.54
C LEU A 36 -0.88 1.37 11.71
N HIS A 37 -1.05 1.87 10.48
CA HIS A 37 -2.05 1.34 9.56
C HIS A 37 -1.40 0.34 8.59
N ALA A 38 -1.74 -0.95 8.70
CA ALA A 38 -1.14 -1.98 7.86
C ALA A 38 -1.60 -1.85 6.39
N THR A 39 -0.68 -1.55 5.48
CA THR A 39 -0.94 -1.39 4.04
C THR A 39 -0.64 -2.65 3.23
N ARG A 40 0.20 -3.55 3.77
CA ARG A 40 0.46 -4.88 3.19
C ARG A 40 0.88 -5.86 4.28
N LEU A 41 0.34 -7.07 4.28
CA LEU A 41 0.80 -8.18 5.14
C LEU A 41 1.09 -9.41 4.28
N VAL A 42 2.24 -10.05 4.52
CA VAL A 42 2.65 -11.26 3.79
C VAL A 42 3.28 -12.25 4.78
N PRO A 43 2.81 -13.52 4.86
CA PRO A 43 3.48 -14.55 5.64
C PRO A 43 4.91 -14.78 5.10
N ARG A 44 5.92 -14.80 5.98
CA ARG A 44 7.32 -15.08 5.61
C ARG A 44 7.57 -16.53 5.19
N ARG A 45 6.65 -17.44 5.52
CA ARG A 45 6.72 -18.85 5.08
C ARG A 45 6.08 -18.97 3.70
N SER A 46 6.93 -19.28 2.72
CA SER A 46 6.64 -19.39 1.30
C SER A 46 6.35 -18.04 0.62
N LEU A 47 7.37 -17.51 -0.04
CA LEU A 47 7.34 -17.06 -1.44
C LEU A 47 8.77 -16.64 -1.77
N ARG A 48 9.58 -17.60 -2.24
CA ARG A 48 10.53 -17.29 -3.31
C ARG A 48 9.68 -16.85 -4.50
N ARG A 49 9.18 -15.61 -4.46
CA ARG A 49 8.46 -15.05 -5.59
C ARG A 49 9.52 -14.73 -6.63
N PRO A 50 9.39 -15.22 -7.88
CA PRO A 50 10.22 -14.69 -8.94
C PRO A 50 10.03 -13.17 -8.93
N ALA A 51 11.09 -12.43 -9.22
CA ALA A 51 11.00 -11.01 -9.47
C ALA A 51 10.07 -10.83 -10.68
N SER A 52 8.76 -10.83 -10.45
CA SER A 52 7.81 -10.33 -11.43
C SER A 52 8.26 -8.89 -11.65
N SER A 53 8.64 -8.60 -12.89
CA SER A 53 8.86 -7.23 -13.34
C SER A 53 7.54 -6.51 -13.08
N ARG A 54 7.45 -5.87 -11.91
CA ARG A 54 6.47 -4.84 -11.65
C ARG A 54 6.77 -3.82 -12.74
N GLY A 55 5.91 -3.75 -13.76
CA GLY A 55 5.74 -2.51 -14.50
C GLY A 55 5.50 -1.46 -13.43
N GLY A 56 6.55 -0.70 -13.13
CA GLY A 56 6.51 0.25 -12.03
C GLY A 56 5.50 1.31 -12.42
N LEU A 57 4.53 1.57 -11.53
CA LEU A 57 3.74 2.78 -11.63
C LEU A 57 4.71 3.96 -11.68
N SER A 58 4.72 4.68 -12.80
CA SER A 58 5.49 5.92 -12.90
C SER A 58 4.79 6.94 -12.01
N LEU A 59 5.33 7.16 -10.81
CA LEU A 59 4.80 8.14 -9.87
C LEU A 59 4.72 9.55 -10.48
N VAL A 60 5.62 9.86 -11.43
CA VAL A 60 5.60 11.11 -12.18
C VAL A 60 4.34 11.19 -13.05
N LEU A 61 4.10 10.18 -13.89
CA LEU A 61 2.93 10.15 -14.77
C LEU A 61 1.63 10.16 -13.96
N PHE A 62 1.57 9.36 -12.88
CA PHE A 62 0.43 9.37 -11.96
C PHE A 62 0.17 10.76 -11.38
N SER A 63 1.22 11.47 -10.96
CA SER A 63 1.08 12.81 -10.39
C SER A 63 0.63 13.84 -11.43
N GLU A 64 1.11 13.73 -12.67
CA GLU A 64 0.70 14.58 -13.79
C GLU A 64 -0.78 14.36 -14.16
N GLU A 65 -1.21 13.10 -14.25
CA GLU A 65 -2.61 12.76 -14.55
C GLU A 65 -3.54 13.18 -13.41
N LEU A 66 -3.17 12.95 -12.15
CA LEU A 66 -3.93 13.43 -11.00
C LEU A 66 -4.04 14.96 -11.00
N LEU A 67 -2.94 15.67 -11.23
CA LEU A 67 -2.96 17.14 -11.31
C LEU A 67 -3.88 17.64 -12.44
N ALA A 68 -3.86 16.99 -13.60
CA ALA A 68 -4.73 17.34 -14.72
C ALA A 68 -6.22 17.18 -14.34
N LEU A 69 -6.59 16.09 -13.67
CA LEU A 69 -7.96 15.85 -13.21
C LEU A 69 -8.41 16.88 -12.17
N LEU A 70 -7.54 17.18 -11.18
CA LEU A 70 -7.84 18.21 -10.19
C LEU A 70 -7.97 19.60 -10.82
N THR A 71 -7.13 19.92 -11.80
CA THR A 71 -7.19 21.19 -12.54
C THR A 71 -8.45 21.27 -13.41
N ALA A 72 -8.95 20.14 -13.90
CA ALA A 72 -10.22 20.03 -14.60
C ALA A 72 -11.45 20.15 -13.68
N GLY A 73 -11.24 20.26 -12.36
CA GLY A 73 -12.29 20.49 -11.38
C GLY A 73 -12.83 19.24 -10.70
N LEU A 74 -12.21 18.07 -10.92
CA LEU A 74 -12.56 16.87 -10.16
C LEU A 74 -12.08 17.02 -8.71
N SER A 75 -12.85 16.48 -7.77
CA SER A 75 -12.38 16.29 -6.41
C SER A 75 -11.27 15.22 -6.37
N ILE A 76 -10.49 15.20 -5.28
CA ILE A 76 -9.44 14.18 -5.08
C ILE A 76 -10.00 12.77 -5.14
N VAL A 77 -11.21 12.55 -4.62
CA VAL A 77 -11.84 11.23 -4.63
C VAL A 77 -12.17 10.82 -6.07
N GLU A 78 -12.88 11.67 -6.82
CA GLU A 78 -13.24 11.40 -8.22
C GLU A 78 -12.01 11.24 -9.11
N GLY A 79 -10.96 12.04 -8.87
CA GLY A 79 -9.69 11.93 -9.59
C GLY A 79 -8.98 10.61 -9.35
N LEU A 80 -8.96 10.11 -8.11
CA LEU A 80 -8.38 8.80 -7.78
C LEU A 80 -9.21 7.64 -8.35
N GLU A 81 -10.54 7.76 -8.36
CA GLU A 81 -11.44 6.76 -8.96
C GLU A 81 -11.22 6.68 -10.47
N ALA A 82 -11.16 7.81 -11.17
CA ALA A 82 -10.91 7.86 -12.62
C ALA A 82 -9.54 7.26 -13.01
N LEU A 83 -8.52 7.44 -12.18
CA LEU A 83 -7.20 6.83 -12.39
C LEU A 83 -7.23 5.31 -12.16
N LEU A 84 -7.99 4.84 -11.18
CA LEU A 84 -8.13 3.43 -10.86
C LEU A 84 -8.84 2.66 -12.00
N GLU A 85 -9.86 3.25 -12.61
CA GLU A 85 -10.56 2.65 -13.76
C GLU A 85 -9.66 2.44 -14.99
N ARG A 86 -8.58 3.23 -15.13
CA ARG A 86 -7.65 3.15 -16.27
C ARG A 86 -6.53 2.12 -16.07
N GLU A 87 -6.15 1.84 -14.82
CA GLU A 87 -5.12 0.83 -14.51
C GLU A 87 -5.66 -0.59 -14.30
N GLY A 88 -6.96 -0.74 -14.01
CA GLY A 88 -7.65 -2.02 -13.83
C GLY A 88 -7.96 -2.74 -15.14
#